data_AF-A0A075I073-F1
#
_entry.id   AF-A0A075I073-F1
#
_cell.length_a   1.000
_cell.length_b   1.000
_cell.length_c   1.000
_cell.angle_alpha   90.00
_cell.angle_beta   90.00
_cell.angle_gamma   90.00
#
_symmetry.space_group_name_H-M   'P 1'
#
loop_
_entity.id
_entity.type
_entity.pdbx_description
1 polymer ?
#
loop_
_entity_poly.entity_id
_entity_poly.type
_entity_poly.pdbx_seq_one_letter_code
_entity_poly.pdbx_strand_id
1 'polypeptide(L)'
;MEADVWFEPELVLEIVASEITLSPIHKTALDTIRKGAGLALRFPKFTGKIRIEKGSEDASTDEEVYSLYKGQTKVIGTNHE
;
A
#
# COMPACT_ATOMS: atom_id res chain seq x y z
N MET A 1 -2.02 14.16 6.32
CA MET A 1 -2.27 14.10 4.87
C MET A 1 -3.64 14.71 4.65
N GLU A 2 -3.72 15.68 3.76
CA GLU A 2 -4.93 16.46 3.46
C GLU A 2 -5.03 16.53 1.94
N ALA A 3 -6.21 16.21 1.41
CA ALA A 3 -6.48 16.28 -0.02
C ALA A 3 -7.14 17.63 -0.33
N ASP A 4 -6.79 18.22 -1.48
CA ASP A 4 -7.42 19.45 -1.95
C ASP A 4 -8.92 19.24 -2.27
N VAL A 5 -9.27 18.04 -2.71
CA VAL A 5 -10.64 17.61 -3.03
C VAL A 5 -10.85 16.20 -2.50
N TRP A 6 -12.00 16.01 -1.84
CA TRP A 6 -12.44 14.71 -1.35
C TRP A 6 -13.45 14.08 -2.32
N PHE A 7 -13.40 12.76 -2.43
CA PHE A 7 -14.31 11.95 -3.25
C PHE A 7 -14.99 10.91 -2.37
N GLU A 8 -16.21 10.53 -2.72
CA GLU A 8 -16.83 9.34 -2.16
C GLU A 8 -16.08 8.08 -2.65
N PRO A 9 -15.88 7.07 -1.78
CA PRO A 9 -15.20 5.84 -2.15
C PRO A 9 -16.08 5.01 -3.08
N GLU A 10 -15.74 5.01 -4.37
CA GLU A 10 -16.48 4.27 -5.41
C GLU A 10 -15.56 3.60 -6.43
N LEU A 11 -14.44 4.25 -6.77
CA LEU A 11 -13.54 3.81 -7.83
C LEU A 11 -12.38 2.95 -7.30
N VAL A 12 -12.24 1.73 -7.82
CA VAL A 12 -11.09 0.86 -7.53
C VAL A 12 -10.07 0.90 -8.65
N LEU A 13 -8.82 1.23 -8.32
CA LEU A 13 -7.71 1.32 -9.26
C LEU A 13 -6.73 0.16 -9.08
N GLU A 14 -6.26 -0.41 -10.19
CA GLU A 14 -5.14 -1.35 -10.15
C GLU A 14 -3.82 -0.59 -10.06
N ILE A 15 -3.13 -0.76 -8.94
CA ILE A 15 -1.84 -0.14 -8.65
C ILE A 15 -0.76 -1.21 -8.56
N VAL A 16 0.38 -0.97 -9.19
CA VAL A 16 1.60 -1.78 -9.03
C VAL A 16 2.67 -0.97 -8.30
N ALA A 17 3.51 -1.63 -7.53
CA ALA A 17 4.58 -1.01 -6.76
C ALA A 17 5.81 -1.91 -6.72
N SER A 18 6.98 -1.35 -6.38
CA SER A 18 8.21 -2.13 -6.26
C SER A 18 8.27 -2.91 -4.95
N GLU A 19 7.81 -2.30 -3.86
CA GLU A 19 7.75 -2.89 -2.52
C GLU A 19 6.72 -2.12 -1.66
N ILE A 20 6.40 -2.69 -0.51
CA ILE A 20 5.63 -2.12 0.59
C ILE A 20 6.62 -1.75 1.69
N THR A 21 6.48 -0.55 2.26
CA THR A 21 7.40 0.03 3.24
C THR A 21 6.66 0.55 4.46
N LEU A 22 7.36 0.71 5.58
CA LEU A 22 6.82 1.40 6.76
C LEU A 22 6.64 2.88 6.45
N SER A 23 5.49 3.42 6.83
CA SER A 23 5.10 4.79 6.58
C SER A 23 4.63 5.48 7.85
N PRO A 24 5.15 6.68 8.18
CA PRO A 24 4.69 7.45 9.33
C PRO A 24 3.37 8.21 9.09
N ILE A 25 2.89 8.28 7.85
CA ILE A 25 1.74 9.13 7.46
C ILE A 25 0.54 8.35 6.90
N HIS A 26 0.74 7.09 6.53
CA HIS A 26 -0.32 6.23 5.97
C HIS A 26 -0.90 5.36 7.09
N LYS A 27 -2.20 5.07 6.99
CA LYS A 27 -2.97 4.39 8.06
C LYS A 27 -3.21 2.91 7.81
N THR A 28 -2.96 2.41 6.60
CA THR A 28 -3.06 0.99 6.25
C THR A 28 -2.22 0.15 7.22
N ALA A 29 -2.85 -0.80 7.92
CA ALA A 29 -2.22 -1.64 8.93
C ALA A 29 -1.44 -0.86 10.01
N LEU A 30 -1.93 0.32 10.41
CA LEU A 30 -1.32 1.15 11.46
C LEU A 30 -1.08 0.36 12.75
N ASP A 31 0.04 0.66 13.43
CA ASP A 31 0.45 0.07 14.71
C ASP A 31 0.70 -1.45 14.70
N THR A 32 0.54 -2.11 13.55
CA THR A 32 0.62 -3.57 13.44
C THR A 32 2.07 -4.07 13.42
N ILE A 33 3.00 -3.29 12.89
CA ILE A 33 4.43 -3.63 12.81
C ILE A 33 5.25 -2.78 13.77
N ARG A 34 4.98 -1.47 13.78
CA ARG A 34 5.63 -0.49 14.63
C ARG A 34 4.60 0.52 15.06
N LYS A 35 4.56 0.80 16.35
CA LYS A 35 3.71 1.85 16.92
C LYS A 35 3.99 3.20 16.24
N GLY A 36 2.94 3.87 15.77
CA GLY A 36 2.96 5.13 15.04
C GLY A 36 3.25 5.00 13.54
N ALA A 37 3.27 3.79 12.97
CA ALA A 37 3.53 3.58 11.55
C ALA A 37 2.53 2.60 10.92
N GLY A 38 2.03 2.96 9.73
CA GLY A 38 1.32 2.07 8.83
C GLY A 38 2.20 1.62 7.66
N LEU A 39 1.56 1.16 6.59
CA LEU A 39 2.20 0.69 5.37
C LEU A 39 1.95 1.62 4.20
N ALA A 40 2.91 1.70 3.28
CA ALA A 40 2.78 2.43 2.02
C ALA A 40 3.47 1.69 0.88
N LEU A 41 2.96 1.89 -0.33
CA LEU A 41 3.57 1.42 -1.56
C LEU A 41 4.76 2.32 -1.95
N ARG A 42 5.90 1.71 -2.30
CA ARG A 42 7.05 2.42 -2.87
C ARG A 42 6.98 2.41 -4.39
N PHE A 43 7.12 3.60 -4.97
CA PHE A 43 6.97 3.84 -6.41
C PHE A 43 5.64 3.29 -6.98
N PRO A 44 4.49 3.67 -6.39
CA PRO A 44 3.19 3.23 -6.88
C PRO A 44 2.96 3.77 -8.29
N LYS A 45 2.47 2.91 -9.19
CA LYS A 45 2.12 3.24 -10.57
C LYS A 45 0.72 2.74 -10.85
N PHE A 46 -0.12 3.62 -11.36
CA PHE A 46 -1.39 3.23 -11.94
C PHE A 46 -1.14 2.43 -13.22
N THR A 47 -1.79 1.27 -13.36
CA THR A 47 -1.58 0.41 -14.54
C THR A 47 -2.37 0.86 -15.76
N GLY A 48 -3.25 1.86 -15.63
CA GLY A 48 -4.23 2.23 -16.65
C GLY A 48 -5.56 1.50 -16.51
N LYS A 49 -5.69 0.55 -15.56
CA LYS A 49 -6.91 -0.23 -15.36
C LYS A 49 -7.73 0.27 -14.17
N ILE A 50 -8.93 0.71 -14.47
CA ILE A 50 -10.01 0.90 -13.51
C ILE A 50 -10.74 -0.44 -13.38
N ARG A 51 -10.91 -0.93 -12.15
CA ARG A 51 -11.58 -2.21 -11.86
C ARG A 51 -13.08 -1.98 -11.73
N ILE A 52 -13.76 -1.79 -12.86
CA ILE A 52 -15.20 -1.49 -12.93
C ILE A 52 -16.08 -2.61 -12.37
N GLU A 53 -15.53 -3.81 -12.27
CA GLU A 53 -16.20 -4.98 -11.71
C GLU A 53 -16.05 -5.10 -10.18
N LYS A 54 -15.35 -4.16 -9.53
CA LYS A 54 -15.12 -4.14 -8.08
C LYS A 54 -15.79 -2.94 -7.42
N GLY A 55 -16.48 -3.20 -6.31
CA GLY A 55 -16.89 -2.16 -5.37
C GLY A 55 -15.74 -1.71 -4.47
N SER A 56 -15.92 -0.60 -3.77
CA SER A 56 -14.92 -0.07 -2.81
C SER A 56 -14.54 -1.07 -1.72
N GLU A 57 -15.49 -1.91 -1.32
CA GLU A 57 -15.41 -3.00 -0.36
C GLU A 57 -14.61 -4.21 -0.88
N ASP A 58 -14.44 -4.34 -2.20
CA ASP A 58 -13.64 -5.38 -2.85
C ASP A 58 -12.18 -4.95 -3.10
N ALA A 59 -11.82 -3.75 -2.65
CA ALA A 59 -10.44 -3.26 -2.69
C ALA A 59 -9.53 -4.10 -1.79
N SER A 60 -8.23 -4.05 -2.03
CA SER A 60 -7.27 -4.82 -1.24
C SER A 60 -7.30 -4.40 0.23
N THR A 61 -7.34 -5.39 1.13
CA THR A 61 -7.48 -5.14 2.57
C THR A 61 -6.14 -4.89 3.25
N ASP A 62 -6.19 -4.32 4.45
CA ASP A 62 -5.00 -4.11 5.29
C ASP A 62 -4.27 -5.44 5.58
N GLU A 63 -4.99 -6.54 5.79
CA GLU A 63 -4.44 -7.88 6.01
C GLU A 63 -3.72 -8.43 4.77
N GLU A 64 -4.26 -8.19 3.58
CA GLU A 64 -3.61 -8.58 2.32
C GLU A 64 -2.31 -7.79 2.14
N VAL A 65 -2.34 -6.46 2.31
CA VAL A 65 -1.15 -5.59 2.21
C VAL A 65 -0.10 -5.99 3.26
N TYR A 66 -0.52 -6.27 4.49
CA TYR A 66 0.37 -6.75 5.55
C TYR A 66 0.99 -8.11 5.25
N SER A 67 0.21 -9.03 4.67
CA SER A 67 0.70 -10.35 4.25
C SER A 67 1.74 -10.23 3.14
N LEU A 68 1.49 -9.36 2.15
CA LEU A 68 2.46 -9.05 1.09
C LEU A 68 3.75 -8.44 1.67
N TYR A 69 3.64 -7.48 2.60
CA TYR A 69 4.80 -6.89 3.27
C TYR A 69 5.66 -7.94 3.97
N LYS A 70 5.04 -8.87 4.70
CA LYS A 70 5.75 -9.98 5.38
C LYS A 70 6.38 -10.97 4.41
N GLY A 71 5.80 -11.13 3.22
CA GLY A 71 6.33 -11.99 2.16
C GLY A 71 7.54 -11.41 1.42
N GLN A 72 7.90 -10.15 1.64
CA GLN A 72 9.05 -9.54 0.96
C GLN A 72 10.37 -10.14 1.45
N THR A 73 11.17 -10.66 0.52
CA THR A 73 12.54 -11.05 0.82
C THR A 73 13.32 -9.80 1.21
N LYS A 74 13.88 -9.77 2.43
CA LYS A 74 14.89 -8.76 2.78
C LYS A 74 16.05 -8.92 1.80
N VAL A 75 16.21 -7.96 0.89
CA VAL A 75 17.49 -7.75 0.23
C VAL A 75 18.42 -7.25 1.33
N ILE A 76 19.09 -8.17 2.01
CA ILE A 76 20.24 -7.84 2.84
C ILE A 76 21.24 -7.31 1.82
N GLY A 77 21.41 -5.99 1.77
CA GLY A 77 22.47 -5.39 0.98
C GLY A 77 23.78 -6.03 1.43
N THR A 78 24.34 -6.91 0.62
CA THR A 78 25.76 -7.20 0.69
C THR A 78 26.42 -5.88 0.34
N ASN A 79 26.87 -5.17 1.38
CA ASN A 79 27.85 -4.11 1.25
C ASN A 79 29.04 -4.74 0.52
N HIS A 80 29.16 -4.49 -0.77
CA HIS A 80 30.39 -4.72 -1.48
C HIS A 80 31.33 -3.57 -1.08
N GLU A 81 32.36 -3.96 -0.33
CA GLU A 81 33.55 -3.16 0.00
C GLU A 81 34.21 -2.59 -1.25
#